data_AF-A0A843S0X0-F1
#
_entry.id   AF-A0A843S0X0-F1
#
_cell.length_a   1.000
_cell.length_b   1.000
_cell.length_c   1.000
_cell.angle_alpha   90.00
_cell.angle_beta   90.00
_cell.angle_gamma   90.00
#
_symmetry.space_group_name_H-M   'P 1'
#
loop_
_entity.id
_entity.type
_entity.pdbx_description
1 polymer ?
#
loop_
_entity_poly.entity_id
_entity_poly.type
_entity_poly.pdbx_seq_one_letter_code
_entity_poly.pdbx_strand_id
1 'polypeptide(L)'
;MRNLSIVGLPLVGVLCFGAPVLAEAEQEAVVSTPQDKGTAVSEVEDRLAAISTEMERGAAVAGTANQFPPIPRASWTPGPTEDDPLFTAVRVGMLASQVMDLSTTTYGIGTGTVKEANPFMRWAADDPLVLASMKLGTAAGLDWTIRKLSKSGHRKTAIILGIALTTASMGVSIHNMNEIRGAQR
;
A
#
# COMPACT_ATOMS: atom_id res chain seq x y z
N MET A 1 14.96 -39.28 -25.24
CA MET A 1 14.54 -39.34 -23.83
C MET A 1 15.42 -38.38 -23.05
N ARG A 2 14.89 -37.22 -22.61
CA ARG A 2 15.64 -36.18 -21.91
C ARG A 2 15.34 -36.29 -20.41
N ASN A 3 16.37 -36.55 -19.62
CA ASN A 3 16.29 -36.74 -18.18
C ASN A 3 16.04 -35.41 -17.47
N LEU A 4 14.90 -35.31 -16.77
CA LEU A 4 14.58 -34.24 -15.82
C LEU A 4 15.34 -34.54 -14.52
N SER A 5 16.43 -33.82 -14.26
CA SER A 5 17.05 -33.83 -12.92
C SER A 5 16.36 -32.77 -12.06
N ILE A 6 15.55 -33.25 -11.12
CA ILE A 6 14.99 -32.46 -10.02
C ILE A 6 16.14 -32.18 -9.05
N VAL A 7 16.71 -30.97 -9.15
CA VAL A 7 17.65 -30.45 -8.16
C VAL A 7 16.83 -30.03 -6.94
N GLY A 8 16.94 -30.82 -5.87
CA GLY A 8 16.36 -30.50 -4.57
C GLY A 8 17.01 -29.25 -4.00
N LEU A 9 16.20 -28.20 -3.79
CA LEU A 9 16.59 -27.08 -2.93
C LEU A 9 16.33 -27.46 -1.48
N PRO A 10 17.32 -27.33 -0.57
CA PRO A 10 17.10 -27.47 0.86
C PRO A 10 16.30 -26.25 1.36
N LEU A 11 15.08 -26.52 1.83
CA LEU A 11 14.27 -25.63 2.68
C LEU A 11 14.93 -25.56 4.07
N VAL A 12 15.99 -24.75 4.20
CA VAL A 12 16.65 -24.48 5.48
C VAL A 12 16.70 -22.97 5.70
N GLY A 13 15.99 -22.53 6.75
CA GLY A 13 16.36 -21.36 7.54
C GLY A 13 16.07 -19.99 6.95
N VAL A 14 14.82 -19.53 7.05
CA VAL A 14 14.53 -18.08 7.09
C VAL A 14 13.54 -17.78 8.22
N LEU A 15 13.99 -18.02 9.45
CA LEU A 15 13.41 -17.44 10.66
C LEU A 15 14.52 -16.58 11.27
N CYS A 16 14.56 -15.31 10.88
CA CYS A 16 15.22 -14.17 11.55
C CYS A 16 15.18 -12.96 10.61
N PHE A 17 14.01 -12.37 10.40
CA PHE A 17 13.93 -11.02 9.81
C PHE A 17 13.81 -9.99 10.93
N GLY A 18 14.95 -9.72 11.56
CA GLY A 18 15.23 -8.44 12.22
C GLY A 18 15.92 -7.53 11.20
N ALA A 19 15.14 -6.83 10.38
CA ALA A 19 15.67 -5.74 9.58
C ALA A 19 15.28 -4.42 10.27
N PRO A 20 16.25 -3.59 10.71
CA PRO A 20 15.95 -2.26 11.22
C PRO A 20 15.54 -1.38 10.03
N VAL A 21 14.25 -1.17 9.83
CA VAL A 21 13.77 -0.10 8.97
C VAL A 21 13.81 1.18 9.80
N LEU A 22 14.95 1.87 9.74
CA LEU A 22 15.08 3.28 10.07
C LEU A 22 14.29 4.07 9.01
N ALA A 23 13.20 4.69 9.44
CA ALA A 23 12.58 5.80 8.76
C ALA A 23 11.94 6.70 9.82
N GLU A 24 12.74 7.62 10.36
CA GLU A 24 12.25 8.83 11.01
C GLU A 24 11.37 9.60 10.02
N ALA A 25 10.08 9.64 10.31
CA ALA A 25 9.16 10.60 9.74
C ALA A 25 8.61 11.43 10.89
N GLU A 26 9.33 12.50 11.24
CA GLU A 26 8.78 13.59 12.01
C GLU A 26 7.64 14.21 11.19
N GLN A 27 6.42 14.15 11.70
CA GLN A 27 5.28 14.86 11.14
C GLN A 27 4.77 15.81 12.21
N GLU A 28 5.27 17.05 12.15
CA GLU A 28 4.73 18.17 12.93
C GLU A 28 3.27 18.40 12.55
N ALA A 29 2.40 18.20 13.54
CA ALA A 29 1.00 18.60 13.46
C ALA A 29 0.88 20.10 13.74
N VAL A 30 0.73 20.92 12.68
CA VAL A 30 0.28 22.31 12.82
C VAL A 30 -1.24 22.30 12.92
N VAL A 31 -1.73 22.37 14.15
CA VAL A 31 -3.12 22.68 14.49
C VAL A 31 -3.30 24.19 14.36
N SER A 32 -4.12 24.61 13.41
CA SER A 32 -4.59 26.00 13.32
C SER A 32 -6.09 26.02 13.02
N THR A 33 -6.85 26.57 13.97
CA THR A 33 -8.24 27.03 13.87
C THR A 33 -8.33 28.39 14.59
N PRO A 34 -9.42 29.16 14.49
CA PRO A 34 -10.11 29.64 13.28
C PRO A 34 -10.45 31.15 13.41
N GLN A 35 -10.17 32.01 12.42
CA GLN A 35 -10.79 33.36 12.45
C GLN A 35 -10.70 34.08 11.10
N ASP A 36 -11.85 34.24 10.45
CA ASP A 36 -12.38 35.51 9.92
C ASP A 36 -13.36 35.21 8.77
N LYS A 37 -14.66 35.39 9.02
CA LYS A 37 -15.75 35.14 8.06
C LYS A 37 -16.42 36.44 7.59
N GLY A 38 -15.79 37.60 7.79
CA GLY A 38 -16.41 38.89 7.48
C GLY A 38 -16.13 39.44 6.07
N THR A 39 -15.01 39.06 5.44
CA THR A 39 -14.44 39.84 4.33
C THR A 39 -14.53 39.13 2.96
N ALA A 40 -14.94 37.87 2.92
CA ALA A 40 -14.90 37.04 1.71
C ALA A 40 -16.09 37.18 0.76
N VAL A 41 -17.17 37.89 1.15
CA VAL A 41 -18.38 37.96 0.32
C VAL A 41 -18.27 39.05 -0.76
N SER A 42 -17.65 40.19 -0.46
CA SER A 42 -17.48 41.29 -1.41
C SER A 42 -16.47 40.99 -2.52
N GLU A 43 -15.42 40.21 -2.24
CA GLU A 43 -14.41 39.85 -3.25
C GLU A 43 -14.92 38.77 -4.25
N VAL A 44 -15.87 37.93 -3.83
CA VAL A 44 -16.48 36.91 -4.70
C VAL A 44 -17.49 37.55 -5.66
N GLU A 45 -18.23 38.57 -5.23
CA GLU A 45 -19.17 39.29 -6.10
C GLU A 45 -18.45 40.10 -7.19
N ASP A 46 -17.35 40.79 -6.85
CA ASP A 46 -16.53 41.51 -7.85
C ASP A 46 -15.86 40.55 -8.85
N ARG A 47 -15.46 39.35 -8.40
CA ARG A 47 -14.89 38.32 -9.29
C ARG A 47 -15.93 37.70 -10.23
N LEU A 48 -17.19 37.56 -9.81
CA LEU A 48 -18.25 37.07 -10.67
C LEU A 48 -18.62 38.05 -11.79
N ALA A 49 -18.58 39.36 -11.50
CA ALA A 49 -18.82 40.40 -12.51
C ALA A 49 -17.74 40.38 -13.61
N ALA A 50 -16.47 40.20 -13.23
CA ALA A 50 -15.36 40.10 -14.18
C ALA A 50 -15.47 38.87 -15.11
N ILE A 51 -15.91 37.71 -14.57
CA ILE A 51 -16.06 36.46 -15.35
C ILE A 51 -17.18 36.56 -16.40
N SER A 52 -18.28 37.26 -16.10
CA SER A 52 -19.37 37.44 -17.09
C SER A 52 -18.91 38.22 -18.33
N THR A 53 -18.04 39.22 -18.16
CA THR A 53 -17.50 40.01 -19.28
C THR A 53 -16.52 39.27 -20.18
N GLU A 54 -15.81 38.27 -19.67
CA GLU A 54 -14.89 37.44 -20.46
C GLU A 54 -15.65 36.41 -21.32
N MET A 55 -16.79 35.94 -20.84
CA MET A 55 -17.58 34.91 -21.53
C MET A 55 -18.22 35.43 -22.83
N GLU A 56 -18.56 36.74 -22.92
CA GLU A 56 -19.04 37.34 -24.17
C GLU A 56 -17.94 37.57 -25.22
N ARG A 57 -16.67 37.75 -24.81
CA ARG A 57 -15.55 37.84 -25.78
C ARG A 57 -15.17 36.49 -26.37
N GLY A 58 -15.39 35.39 -25.65
CA GLY A 58 -15.10 34.03 -26.13
C GLY A 58 -15.99 33.58 -27.30
N ALA A 59 -17.22 34.10 -27.40
CA ALA A 59 -18.17 33.70 -28.44
C ALA A 59 -17.81 34.25 -29.84
N ALA A 60 -17.06 35.36 -29.93
CA ALA A 60 -16.65 35.96 -31.19
C ALA A 60 -15.47 35.23 -31.89
N VAL A 61 -14.76 34.34 -31.17
CA VAL A 61 -13.62 33.57 -31.71
C VAL A 61 -14.04 32.17 -32.20
N ALA A 62 -15.31 31.79 -32.05
CA ALA A 62 -15.83 30.50 -32.50
C ALA A 62 -15.98 30.40 -34.05
N GLY A 63 -15.95 31.53 -34.77
CA GLY A 63 -16.13 31.58 -36.23
C GLY A 63 -14.91 31.18 -37.07
N THR A 64 -13.73 30.99 -36.45
CA THR A 64 -12.45 30.72 -37.17
C THR A 64 -11.85 29.35 -36.82
N ALA A 65 -12.61 28.46 -36.17
CA ALA A 65 -12.12 27.18 -35.67
C ALA A 65 -12.02 26.04 -36.71
N ASN A 66 -12.35 26.29 -37.98
CA ASN A 66 -12.31 25.26 -39.04
C ASN A 66 -10.96 25.12 -39.77
N GLN A 67 -9.89 25.76 -39.28
CA GLN A 67 -8.56 25.71 -39.91
C GLN A 67 -7.45 25.29 -38.96
N PHE A 68 -7.73 24.36 -38.04
CA PHE A 68 -6.66 23.62 -37.37
C PHE A 68 -6.30 22.38 -38.20
N PRO A 69 -5.01 22.15 -38.53
CA PRO A 69 -4.61 20.88 -39.11
C PRO A 69 -5.03 19.74 -38.16
N PRO A 70 -5.42 18.57 -38.67
CA PRO A 70 -5.78 17.44 -37.82
C PRO A 70 -4.60 17.17 -36.88
N ILE A 71 -4.80 17.43 -35.58
CA ILE A 71 -3.83 17.05 -34.57
C ILE A 71 -3.70 15.54 -34.69
N PRO A 72 -2.50 15.00 -34.97
CA PRO A 72 -2.32 13.56 -34.97
C PRO A 72 -2.79 13.06 -33.62
N ARG A 73 -3.89 12.29 -33.59
CA ARG A 73 -4.33 11.65 -32.35
C ARG A 73 -3.14 10.82 -31.90
N ALA A 74 -2.56 11.20 -30.77
CA ALA A 74 -1.58 10.36 -30.12
C ALA A 74 -2.25 8.99 -29.99
N SER A 75 -1.74 8.01 -30.72
CA SER A 75 -2.15 6.63 -30.54
C SER A 75 -1.71 6.31 -29.12
N TRP A 76 -2.67 6.38 -28.18
CA TRP A 76 -2.47 5.86 -26.85
C TRP A 76 -2.14 4.39 -27.04
N THR A 77 -0.85 4.11 -27.01
CA THR A 77 -0.36 2.75 -26.98
C THR A 77 -0.47 2.43 -25.50
N PRO A 78 -1.34 1.50 -25.08
CA PRO A 78 -1.34 1.08 -23.69
C PRO A 78 0.11 0.78 -23.33
N GLY A 79 0.65 1.48 -22.32
CA GLY A 79 1.93 1.09 -21.74
C GLY A 79 1.87 -0.39 -21.38
N PRO A 80 3.01 -1.10 -21.28
CA PRO A 80 3.05 -2.53 -20.98
C PRO A 80 2.06 -2.82 -19.86
N THR A 81 1.00 -3.55 -20.21
CA THR A 81 -0.23 -3.58 -19.44
C THR A 81 0.06 -4.06 -18.02
N GLU A 82 -0.35 -3.25 -17.04
CA GLU A 82 -0.42 -3.61 -15.62
C GLU A 82 -1.46 -4.73 -15.34
N ASP A 83 -2.04 -5.31 -16.39
CA ASP A 83 -3.09 -6.33 -16.36
C ASP A 83 -2.52 -7.75 -16.31
N ASP A 84 -1.62 -8.01 -15.36
CA ASP A 84 -1.24 -9.39 -15.04
C ASP A 84 -2.13 -9.92 -13.91
N PRO A 85 -3.22 -10.65 -14.22
CA PRO A 85 -4.18 -11.08 -13.22
C PRO A 85 -3.55 -11.98 -12.16
N LEU A 86 -2.50 -12.74 -12.52
CA LEU A 86 -1.80 -13.60 -11.57
C LEU A 86 -1.00 -12.76 -10.56
N PHE A 87 -0.24 -11.78 -11.03
CA PHE A 87 0.53 -10.91 -10.13
C PHE A 87 -0.38 -10.09 -9.23
N THR A 88 -1.50 -9.59 -9.77
CA THR A 88 -2.53 -8.90 -8.99
C THR A 88 -3.13 -9.82 -7.94
N ALA A 89 -3.50 -11.06 -8.29
CA ALA A 89 -4.03 -12.03 -7.34
C ALA A 89 -3.04 -12.35 -6.21
N VAL A 90 -1.75 -12.53 -6.52
CA VAL A 90 -0.71 -12.77 -5.52
C VAL A 90 -0.58 -11.59 -4.55
N ARG A 91 -0.62 -10.35 -5.07
CA ARG A 91 -0.53 -9.14 -4.23
C ARG A 91 -1.76 -8.94 -3.35
N VAL A 92 -2.96 -9.18 -3.89
CA VAL A 92 -4.20 -9.15 -3.11
C VAL A 92 -4.18 -10.22 -2.02
N GLY A 93 -3.75 -11.45 -2.35
CA GLY A 93 -3.60 -12.54 -1.36
C GLY A 93 -2.63 -12.20 -0.25
N MET A 94 -1.48 -11.60 -0.59
CA MET A 94 -0.51 -11.12 0.41
C MET A 94 -1.08 -10.01 1.29
N LEU A 95 -1.78 -9.02 0.72
CA LEU A 95 -2.40 -7.96 1.52
C LEU A 95 -3.47 -8.52 2.45
N ALA A 96 -4.29 -9.46 1.97
CA ALA A 96 -5.29 -10.13 2.77
C ALA A 96 -4.66 -10.90 3.95
N SER A 97 -3.53 -11.60 3.73
CA SER A 97 -2.84 -12.30 4.81
C SER A 97 -2.25 -11.34 5.85
N GLN A 98 -1.74 -10.17 5.45
CA GLN A 98 -1.25 -9.14 6.37
C GLN A 98 -2.38 -8.56 7.23
N VAL A 99 -3.57 -8.33 6.64
CA VAL A 99 -4.75 -7.88 7.39
C VAL A 99 -5.20 -8.94 8.40
N MET A 100 -5.22 -10.21 8.01
CA MET A 100 -5.57 -11.32 8.91
C MET A 100 -4.56 -11.43 10.06
N ASP A 101 -3.27 -11.35 9.77
CA ASP A 101 -2.22 -11.36 10.78
C ASP A 101 -2.36 -10.20 11.76
N LEU A 102 -2.55 -8.97 11.26
CA LEU A 102 -2.81 -7.79 12.09
C LEU A 102 -4.06 -7.97 12.97
N SER A 103 -5.16 -8.48 12.40
CA SER A 103 -6.40 -8.73 13.13
C SER A 103 -6.20 -9.75 14.25
N THR A 104 -5.49 -10.85 13.99
CA THR A 104 -5.25 -11.89 15.00
C THR A 104 -4.32 -11.43 16.11
N THR A 105 -3.26 -10.67 15.78
CA THR A 105 -2.38 -10.05 16.77
C THR A 105 -3.12 -9.05 17.65
N THR A 106 -3.87 -8.12 17.04
CA THR A 106 -4.64 -7.10 17.78
C THR A 106 -5.65 -7.75 18.71
N TYR A 107 -6.33 -8.81 18.25
CA TYR A 107 -7.24 -9.58 19.10
C TYR A 107 -6.51 -10.25 20.26
N GLY A 108 -5.42 -10.97 20.00
CA GLY A 108 -4.66 -11.71 21.03
C GLY A 108 -4.02 -10.81 22.10
N ILE A 109 -3.58 -9.61 21.71
CA ILE A 109 -3.11 -8.57 22.64
C ILE A 109 -4.28 -7.99 23.44
N GLY A 110 -5.38 -7.66 22.78
CA GLY A 110 -6.56 -7.09 23.43
C GLY A 110 -7.19 -8.01 24.48
N THR A 111 -7.09 -9.32 24.30
CA THR A 111 -7.56 -10.31 25.29
C THR A 111 -6.53 -10.62 26.38
N GLY A 112 -5.33 -10.02 26.34
CA GLY A 112 -4.24 -10.24 27.30
C GLY A 112 -3.70 -11.67 27.30
N THR A 113 -4.03 -12.46 26.27
CA THR A 113 -3.80 -13.91 26.24
C THR A 113 -2.45 -14.27 25.63
N VAL A 114 -1.93 -13.40 24.78
CA VAL A 114 -0.64 -13.58 24.10
C VAL A 114 0.35 -12.57 24.68
N LYS A 115 1.50 -13.06 25.16
CA LYS A 115 2.66 -12.21 25.43
C LYS A 115 3.57 -12.24 24.21
N GLU A 116 3.99 -11.07 23.75
CA GLU A 116 4.90 -10.93 22.61
C GLU A 116 6.16 -11.78 22.87
N ALA A 117 6.32 -12.88 22.12
CA ALA A 117 7.43 -13.82 22.30
C ALA A 117 8.76 -13.26 21.78
N ASN A 118 8.72 -12.19 20.97
CA ASN A 118 9.90 -11.57 20.40
C ASN A 118 10.49 -10.50 21.35
N PRO A 119 11.63 -10.76 22.03
CA PRO A 119 12.22 -9.82 22.98
C PRO A 119 12.66 -8.50 22.32
N PHE A 120 12.89 -8.48 21.00
CA PHE A 120 13.23 -7.25 20.27
C PHE A 120 12.04 -6.35 19.96
N MET A 121 10.81 -6.89 20.01
CA MET A 121 9.58 -6.09 19.81
C MET A 121 8.88 -5.76 21.13
N ARG A 122 9.51 -6.07 22.26
CA ARG A 122 8.93 -5.87 23.58
C ARG A 122 8.62 -4.40 23.88
N TRP A 123 9.40 -3.48 23.32
CA TRP A 123 9.18 -2.03 23.42
C TRP A 123 7.95 -1.54 22.64
N ALA A 124 7.59 -2.24 21.56
CA ALA A 124 6.41 -1.92 20.76
C ALA A 124 5.15 -2.62 21.31
N ALA A 125 5.32 -3.71 22.05
CA ALA A 125 4.23 -4.55 22.53
C ALA A 125 3.27 -3.86 23.51
N ASP A 126 3.74 -2.84 24.22
CA ASP A 126 2.93 -2.10 25.19
C ASP A 126 1.96 -1.09 24.52
N ASP A 127 2.16 -0.78 23.23
CA ASP A 127 1.29 0.13 22.48
C ASP A 127 0.73 -0.56 21.21
N PRO A 128 -0.57 -0.89 21.18
CA PRO A 128 -1.19 -1.56 20.04
C PRO A 128 -1.14 -0.72 18.76
N LEU A 129 -1.07 0.61 18.85
CA LEU A 129 -0.95 1.48 17.68
C LEU A 129 0.44 1.41 17.06
N VAL A 130 1.49 1.34 17.89
CA VAL A 130 2.87 1.19 17.42
C VAL A 130 3.03 -0.15 16.70
N LEU A 131 2.53 -1.25 17.27
CA LEU A 131 2.55 -2.55 16.59
C LEU A 131 1.78 -2.53 15.27
N ALA A 132 0.57 -1.96 15.27
CA ALA A 132 -0.25 -1.89 14.07
C ALA A 132 0.45 -1.10 12.96
N SER A 133 1.02 0.07 13.29
CA SER A 133 1.76 0.90 12.34
C SER A 133 3.03 0.21 11.81
N MET A 134 3.79 -0.49 12.65
CA MET A 134 4.96 -1.28 12.22
C MET A 134 4.56 -2.40 11.25
N LYS A 135 3.47 -3.13 11.53
CA LYS A 135 2.97 -4.17 10.62
C LYS A 135 2.49 -3.59 9.30
N LEU A 136 1.75 -2.48 9.33
CA LEU A 136 1.30 -1.79 8.12
C LEU A 136 2.47 -1.25 7.30
N GLY A 137 3.47 -0.65 7.95
CA GLY A 137 4.69 -0.17 7.32
C GLY A 137 5.48 -1.31 6.67
N THR A 138 5.60 -2.45 7.36
CA THR A 138 6.23 -3.66 6.81
C THR A 138 5.47 -4.19 5.60
N ALA A 139 4.14 -4.30 5.68
CA ALA A 139 3.30 -4.75 4.57
C ALA A 139 3.41 -3.83 3.35
N ALA A 140 3.39 -2.50 3.56
CA ALA A 140 3.58 -1.52 2.50
C ALA A 140 4.99 -1.60 1.87
N GLY A 141 6.03 -1.77 2.70
CA GLY A 141 7.41 -1.94 2.24
C GLY A 141 7.61 -3.22 1.42
N LEU A 142 6.98 -4.32 1.83
CA LEU A 142 6.98 -5.57 1.06
C LEU A 142 6.23 -5.42 -0.27
N ASP A 143 5.05 -4.81 -0.29
CA ASP A 143 4.31 -4.55 -1.54
C ASP A 143 5.13 -3.67 -2.50
N TRP A 144 5.73 -2.60 -1.99
CA TRP A 144 6.61 -1.75 -2.78
C TRP A 144 7.81 -2.53 -3.35
N THR A 145 8.44 -3.37 -2.55
CA THR A 145 9.59 -4.20 -2.96
C THR A 145 9.20 -5.17 -4.08
N ILE A 146 8.05 -5.85 -3.94
CA ILE A 146 7.52 -6.77 -4.96
C ILE A 146 7.21 -6.02 -6.26
N ARG A 147 6.57 -4.84 -6.18
CA ARG A 147 6.33 -3.99 -7.36
C ARG A 147 7.62 -3.56 -8.02
N LYS A 148 8.60 -3.08 -7.24
CA LYS A 148 9.90 -2.65 -7.75
C LYS A 148 10.63 -3.80 -8.44
N LEU A 149 10.65 -4.98 -7.84
CA LEU A 149 11.27 -6.17 -8.39
C LEU A 149 10.61 -6.60 -9.71
N SER A 150 9.27 -6.56 -9.77
CA SER A 150 8.50 -6.82 -10.99
C SER A 150 8.82 -5.80 -12.10
N LYS A 151 8.83 -4.50 -11.78
CA LYS A 151 9.16 -3.40 -12.71
C LYS A 151 10.61 -3.48 -13.22
N SER A 152 11.53 -4.01 -12.44
CA SER A 152 12.92 -4.28 -12.85
C SER A 152 13.09 -5.54 -13.72
N GLY A 153 12.00 -6.12 -14.25
CA GLY A 153 12.04 -7.30 -15.12
C GLY A 153 12.11 -8.65 -14.41
N HIS A 154 12.16 -8.68 -13.07
CA HIS A 154 12.30 -9.92 -12.29
C HIS A 154 10.93 -10.49 -11.85
N ARG A 155 9.97 -10.54 -12.78
CA ARG A 155 8.57 -10.90 -12.52
C ARG A 155 8.40 -12.25 -11.81
N LYS A 156 9.09 -13.30 -12.28
CA LYS A 156 9.01 -14.64 -11.68
C LYS A 156 9.44 -14.63 -10.22
N THR A 157 10.53 -13.92 -9.92
CA THR A 157 11.04 -13.75 -8.56
C THR A 157 10.04 -13.00 -7.69
N ALA A 158 9.41 -11.94 -8.21
CA ALA A 158 8.40 -11.18 -7.48
C ALA A 158 7.15 -12.02 -7.14
N ILE A 159 6.68 -12.87 -8.06
CA ILE A 159 5.56 -13.80 -7.82
C ILE A 159 5.93 -14.83 -6.75
N ILE A 160 7.10 -15.49 -6.90
CA ILE A 160 7.57 -16.50 -5.94
C ILE A 160 7.71 -15.87 -4.54
N LEU A 161 8.27 -14.66 -4.46
CA LEU A 161 8.42 -13.94 -3.21
C LEU A 161 7.06 -13.62 -2.58
N GLY A 162 6.08 -13.14 -3.36
CA GLY A 162 4.74 -12.87 -2.85
C GLY A 162 4.03 -14.11 -2.31
N ILE A 163 4.15 -15.25 -3.01
CA ILE A 163 3.58 -16.54 -2.56
C ILE A 163 4.29 -17.03 -1.28
N ALA A 164 5.62 -16.92 -1.23
CA ALA A 164 6.41 -17.33 -0.08
C ALA A 164 6.06 -16.50 1.16
N LEU A 165 5.96 -15.18 1.03
CA LEU A 165 5.55 -14.27 2.11
C LEU A 165 4.13 -14.58 2.59
N THR A 166 3.19 -14.81 1.66
CA THR A 166 1.81 -15.16 2.01
C THR A 166 1.74 -16.45 2.82
N THR A 167 2.44 -17.49 2.38
CA THR A 167 2.49 -18.79 3.06
C THR A 167 3.13 -18.66 4.45
N ALA A 168 4.22 -17.89 4.56
CA ALA A 168 4.90 -17.67 5.84
C ALA A 168 4.00 -16.93 6.84
N SER A 169 3.34 -15.84 6.42
CA SER A 169 2.38 -15.10 7.26
C SER A 169 1.24 -15.99 7.74
N MET A 170 0.70 -16.84 6.87
CA MET A 170 -0.40 -17.74 7.23
C MET A 170 0.04 -18.79 8.26
N GLY A 171 1.28 -19.29 8.18
CA GLY A 171 1.85 -20.17 9.20
C GLY A 171 1.91 -19.50 10.59
N VAL A 172 2.31 -18.23 10.65
CA VAL A 172 2.34 -17.45 11.90
C VAL A 172 0.92 -17.25 12.44
N SER A 173 -0.05 -16.89 11.60
CA SER A 173 -1.44 -16.70 12.05
C SER A 173 -2.06 -17.99 12.59
N ILE A 174 -1.78 -19.15 11.98
CA ILE A 174 -2.24 -20.45 12.48
C ILE A 174 -1.62 -20.75 13.85
N HIS A 175 -0.33 -20.48 14.03
CA HIS A 175 0.34 -20.65 15.31
C HIS A 175 -0.31 -19.80 16.40
N ASN A 176 -0.52 -18.51 16.15
CA ASN A 176 -1.18 -17.59 17.09
C ASN A 176 -2.60 -18.05 17.45
N MET A 177 -3.39 -18.50 16.47
CA MET A 177 -4.75 -19.01 16.72
C MET A 177 -4.74 -20.26 17.61
N ASN A 178 -3.75 -21.14 17.45
CA ASN A 178 -3.64 -22.34 18.27
C ASN A 178 -3.27 -22.01 19.72
N GLU A 179 -2.40 -21.03 19.94
CA GLU A 179 -2.08 -20.54 21.29
C GLU A 179 -3.30 -19.92 21.98
N ILE A 180 -4.05 -19.05 21.27
CA ILE A 180 -5.28 -18.44 21.80
C ILE A 180 -6.30 -19.51 22.19
N ARG A 181 -6.52 -20.51 21.33
CA ARG A 181 -7.43 -21.65 21.62
C ARG A 181 -6.96 -22.49 22.79
N GLY A 182 -5.65 -22.64 22.96
CA GLY A 182 -5.04 -23.37 24.08
C GLY A 182 -5.28 -22.67 25.42
N ALA A 183 -5.18 -21.34 25.44
CA ALA A 183 -5.36 -20.54 26.66
C ALA A 183 -6.83 -20.36 27.10
N GLN A 184 -7.80 -20.68 26.24
CA GLN A 184 -9.24 -20.64 26.55
C GLN A 184 -9.78 -21.94 27.18
N ARG A 185 -8.97 -23.00 27.25
CA ARG A 185 -9.33 -24.28 27.87
C ARG A 185 -8.86 -24.33 29.31
#